data_AF-A0A0Q9ZBB8-F1
#
_entry.id   AF-A0A0Q9ZBB8-F1
#
_cell.length_a   1.000
_cell.length_b   1.000
_cell.length_c   1.000
_cell.angle_alpha   90.00
_cell.angle_beta   90.00
_cell.angle_gamma   90.00
#
_symmetry.space_group_name_H-M   'P 1'
#
loop_
_entity.id
_entity.type
_entity.pdbx_description
1 polymer ?
#
loop_
_entity_poly.entity_id
_entity_poly.type
_entity_poly.pdbx_seq_one_letter_code
_entity_poly.pdbx_strand_id
1 'polypeptide(L)'
;MYWELTFSILAFIISCFSLFISIIHFRRKRKDDLFKLRFEFYKKISNAWTSTYNKNNSEFDIVDLTPVAEEAEFLFGKDIQKHILSLENKRAKHDLFPDDNFSEPFRKYLKLR
;
A
#
# COMPACT_ATOMS: atom_id res chain seq x y z
N MET A 1 -32.88 23.92 -38.47
CA MET A 1 -31.43 24.25 -38.48
C MET A 1 -30.89 24.58 -37.09
N TYR A 2 -31.51 25.46 -36.30
CA TYR A 2 -31.04 25.78 -34.93
C TYR A 2 -31.05 24.60 -33.94
N TRP A 3 -32.01 23.67 -34.05
CA TRP A 3 -32.12 22.50 -33.17
C TRP A 3 -30.97 21.49 -33.29
N GLU A 4 -30.42 21.32 -34.48
CA GLU A 4 -29.25 20.45 -34.72
C GLU A 4 -27.99 21.04 -34.07
N LEU A 5 -27.88 22.38 -34.11
CA LEU A 5 -26.75 23.11 -33.55
C LEU A 5 -26.76 23.05 -32.01
N THR A 6 -27.94 23.25 -31.40
CA THR A 6 -28.08 23.16 -29.94
C THR A 6 -27.85 21.74 -29.44
N PHE A 7 -28.33 20.72 -30.15
CA PHE A 7 -28.08 19.32 -29.81
C PHE A 7 -26.59 18.96 -29.87
N SER A 8 -25.89 19.41 -30.92
CA SER A 8 -24.45 19.17 -31.08
C SER A 8 -23.63 19.83 -29.96
N ILE A 9 -23.97 21.06 -29.58
CA ILE A 9 -23.32 21.76 -28.46
C ILE A 9 -23.58 21.03 -27.14
N LEU A 10 -24.83 20.60 -26.90
CA LEU A 10 -25.18 19.87 -25.68
C LEU A 10 -24.43 18.53 -25.59
N ALA A 11 -24.36 17.78 -26.69
CA ALA A 11 -23.63 16.53 -26.79
C ALA A 11 -22.13 16.72 -26.53
N PHE A 12 -21.54 17.79 -27.05
CA PHE A 12 -20.15 18.15 -26.81
C PHE A 12 -19.89 18.47 -25.32
N ILE A 13 -20.78 19.23 -24.69
CA ILE A 13 -20.68 19.57 -23.25
C ILE A 13 -20.76 18.31 -22.39
N ILE A 14 -21.73 17.42 -22.67
CA ILE A 14 -21.90 16.15 -21.95
C ILE A 14 -20.65 15.26 -22.11
N SER A 15 -20.09 15.18 -23.32
CA SER A 15 -18.86 14.43 -23.59
C SER A 15 -17.66 14.97 -22.82
N CYS A 16 -17.49 16.30 -22.79
CA CYS A 16 -16.42 16.93 -22.02
C CYS A 16 -16.58 16.66 -20.51
N PHE A 17 -17.80 16.70 -19.99
CA PHE A 17 -18.08 16.46 -18.59
C PHE A 17 -17.84 15.00 -18.17
N SER A 18 -18.25 14.03 -19.01
CA SER A 18 -18.01 12.61 -18.75
C SER A 18 -16.52 12.25 -18.76
N LEU A 19 -15.75 12.85 -19.68
CA LEU A 19 -14.29 12.70 -19.73
C LEU A 19 -13.64 13.26 -18.46
N PHE A 20 -14.05 14.45 -18.02
CA PHE A 20 -13.54 15.08 -16.81
C PHE A 20 -13.78 14.22 -15.56
N ILE A 21 -15.00 13.70 -15.38
CA ILE A 21 -15.33 12.78 -14.28
C ILE A 21 -14.47 11.52 -14.36
N SER A 22 -14.31 10.95 -15.55
CA SER A 22 -13.51 9.74 -15.77
C SER A 22 -12.05 9.93 -15.36
N ILE A 23 -11.44 11.08 -15.67
CA ILE A 23 -10.07 11.41 -15.27
C ILE A 23 -9.94 11.51 -13.74
N ILE A 24 -10.90 12.17 -13.08
CA ILE A 24 -10.91 12.27 -11.61
C ILE A 24 -11.05 10.89 -10.97
N HIS A 25 -12.00 10.09 -11.47
CA HIS A 25 -12.24 8.75 -10.97
C HIS A 25 -11.00 7.87 -11.14
N PHE A 26 -10.36 7.88 -12.31
CA PHE A 26 -9.13 7.14 -12.57
C PHE A 26 -8.00 7.53 -11.61
N ARG A 27 -7.81 8.83 -11.36
CA ARG A 27 -6.80 9.32 -10.41
C ARG A 27 -7.08 8.89 -8.97
N ARG A 28 -8.34 8.87 -8.54
CA ARG A 28 -8.74 8.38 -7.22
C ARG A 28 -8.50 6.88 -7.11
N LYS A 29 -9.02 6.11 -8.06
CA LYS A 29 -8.86 4.65 -8.13
C LYS A 29 -7.38 4.23 -8.07
N ARG A 30 -6.50 4.88 -8.84
CA ARG A 30 -5.05 4.61 -8.79
C ARG A 30 -4.42 4.82 -7.41
N LYS A 31 -4.89 5.83 -6.66
CA LYS A 31 -4.42 6.09 -5.29
C LYS A 31 -4.95 5.04 -4.32
N ASP A 32 -6.23 4.68 -4.45
CA ASP A 32 -6.88 3.70 -3.59
C ASP A 32 -6.30 2.30 -3.82
N ASP A 33 -6.04 1.93 -5.08
CA ASP A 33 -5.38 0.68 -5.47
C ASP A 33 -3.96 0.60 -4.88
N LEU A 34 -3.17 1.67 -4.98
CA LEU A 34 -1.83 1.71 -4.39
C LEU A 34 -1.88 1.62 -2.86
N PHE A 35 -2.83 2.30 -2.22
CA PHE A 35 -3.02 2.21 -0.78
C PHE A 35 -3.40 0.79 -0.36
N LYS A 36 -4.30 0.15 -1.10
CA LYS A 36 -4.74 -1.22 -0.86
C LYS A 36 -3.56 -2.20 -0.92
N LEU A 37 -2.74 -2.11 -1.97
CA LEU A 37 -1.53 -2.94 -2.11
C LEU A 37 -0.57 -2.77 -0.92
N ARG A 38 -0.31 -1.52 -0.52
CA ARG A 38 0.54 -1.23 0.65
C ARG A 38 -0.06 -1.76 1.94
N PHE A 39 -1.36 -1.62 2.13
CA PHE A 39 -2.05 -2.10 3.32
C PHE A 39 -2.05 -3.63 3.41
N GLU A 40 -2.29 -4.32 2.29
CA GLU A 40 -2.23 -5.78 2.19
C GLU A 40 -0.81 -6.29 2.48
N PHE A 41 0.21 -5.65 1.91
CA PHE A 41 1.61 -5.94 2.23
C PHE A 41 1.88 -5.81 3.73
N TYR A 42 1.54 -4.65 4.31
CA TYR A 42 1.74 -4.37 5.74
C TYR A 42 1.07 -5.43 6.61
N LYS A 43 -0.19 -5.77 6.32
CA LYS A 43 -0.95 -6.78 7.07
C LYS A 43 -0.31 -8.17 6.98
N LYS A 44 0.20 -8.54 5.80
CA LYS A 44 0.90 -9.81 5.59
C LYS A 44 2.16 -9.88 6.46
N ILE A 45 3.00 -8.85 6.38
CA ILE A 45 4.27 -8.85 7.12
C ILE A 45 4.07 -8.63 8.63
N SER A 46 3.05 -7.88 9.06
CA SER A 46 2.74 -7.70 10.48
C SER A 46 2.31 -9.02 11.12
N ASN A 47 1.50 -9.82 10.42
CA ASN A 47 1.08 -11.13 10.91
C ASN A 47 2.26 -12.11 10.98
N ALA A 48 3.14 -12.06 9.98
CA ALA A 48 4.35 -12.87 9.97
C ALA A 48 5.27 -12.44 11.14
N TRP A 49 5.45 -11.14 11.36
CA TRP A 49 6.20 -10.58 12.48
C TRP A 49 5.65 -11.02 13.83
N THR A 50 4.36 -10.82 14.10
CA THR A 50 3.76 -11.21 15.40
C THR A 50 3.84 -12.73 15.62
N SER A 51 3.86 -13.55 14.57
CA SER A 51 4.06 -14.99 14.70
C SER A 51 5.43 -15.37 15.28
N THR A 52 6.47 -14.53 15.10
CA THR A 52 7.81 -14.77 15.65
C THR A 52 7.88 -14.62 17.17
N TYR A 53 6.87 -14.02 17.81
CA TYR A 53 6.76 -13.95 19.27
C TYR A 53 6.74 -15.35 19.90
N ASN A 54 6.08 -16.31 19.23
CA ASN A 54 6.09 -17.69 19.69
C ASN A 54 7.49 -18.29 19.50
N LYS A 55 8.12 -18.71 20.59
CA LYS A 55 9.47 -19.31 20.59
C LYS A 55 9.57 -20.59 19.76
N ASN A 56 8.44 -21.27 19.51
CA ASN A 56 8.38 -22.46 18.67
C ASN A 56 8.45 -22.13 17.17
N ASN A 57 8.20 -20.87 16.79
CA ASN A 57 8.34 -20.40 15.43
C ASN A 57 9.77 -19.92 15.20
N SER A 58 10.29 -20.22 14.01
CA SER A 58 11.59 -19.73 13.55
C SER A 58 11.58 -18.21 13.44
N GLU A 59 12.73 -17.62 13.73
CA GLU A 59 13.01 -16.22 13.42
C GLU A 59 13.15 -16.06 11.91
N PHE A 60 13.02 -14.83 11.43
CA PHE A 60 13.28 -14.58 10.02
C PHE A 60 14.76 -14.63 9.72
N ASP A 61 15.13 -15.48 8.76
CA ASP A 61 16.43 -15.47 8.14
C ASP A 61 16.46 -14.46 6.98
N ILE A 62 17.67 -14.06 6.58
CA ILE A 62 17.89 -13.16 5.45
C ILE A 62 17.29 -13.70 4.15
N VAL A 63 17.25 -15.03 3.99
CA VAL A 63 16.66 -15.70 2.81
C VAL A 63 15.15 -15.48 2.76
N ASP A 64 14.46 -15.47 3.91
CA ASP A 64 13.03 -15.21 3.99
C ASP A 64 12.71 -13.72 3.79
N LEU A 65 13.59 -12.84 4.28
CA LEU A 65 13.39 -11.39 4.25
C LEU A 65 13.74 -10.76 2.90
N THR A 66 14.69 -11.32 2.15
CA THR A 66 15.12 -10.79 0.85
C THR A 66 13.97 -10.56 -0.14
N PRO A 67 13.12 -11.56 -0.45
CA PRO A 67 12.00 -11.36 -1.38
C PRO A 67 10.96 -10.36 -0.85
N VAL A 68 10.75 -10.33 0.48
CA VAL A 68 9.85 -9.36 1.12
C VAL A 68 10.41 -7.94 1.05
N ALA A 69 11.73 -7.80 1.17
CA ALA A 69 12.42 -6.52 1.10
C ALA A 69 12.41 -5.95 -0.33
N GLU A 70 12.53 -6.79 -1.36
CA GLU A 70 12.36 -6.38 -2.76
C GLU A 70 10.94 -5.86 -3.04
N GLU A 71 9.91 -6.58 -2.56
CA GLU A 71 8.51 -6.15 -2.66
C GLU A 71 8.29 -4.82 -1.90
N ALA A 72 8.90 -4.67 -0.72
CA ALA A 72 8.87 -3.43 0.05
C ALA A 72 9.52 -2.25 -0.67
N GLU A 73 10.66 -2.46 -1.33
CA GLU A 73 11.33 -1.42 -2.12
C GLU A 73 10.41 -0.89 -3.23
N PHE A 74 9.71 -1.79 -3.92
CA PHE A 74 8.78 -1.42 -4.98
C PHE A 74 7.57 -0.64 -4.45
N LEU A 75 6.96 -1.10 -3.35
CA LEU A 75 5.72 -0.51 -2.83
C LEU A 75 5.94 0.78 -2.03
N PHE A 76 7.02 0.86 -1.27
CA PHE A 76 7.25 1.93 -0.29
C PHE A 76 8.54 2.70 -0.54
N GLY A 77 9.58 2.01 -1.01
CA GLY A 77 10.91 2.57 -1.22
C GLY A 77 11.98 1.93 -0.33
N LYS A 78 13.21 2.43 -0.48
CA LYS A 78 14.41 1.88 0.17
C LYS A 78 14.43 1.99 1.70
N ASP A 79 13.64 2.88 2.27
CA ASP A 79 13.53 3.04 3.72
C ASP A 79 12.84 1.83 4.37
N ILE A 80 11.72 1.39 3.81
CA ILE A 80 11.01 0.19 4.31
C ILE A 80 11.78 -1.07 3.96
N GLN A 81 12.40 -1.17 2.78
CA GLN A 81 13.28 -2.28 2.44
C GLN A 81 14.36 -2.50 3.51
N LYS A 82 15.11 -1.45 3.86
CA LYS A 82 16.13 -1.51 4.91
C LYS A 82 15.54 -1.89 6.26
N HIS A 83 14.34 -1.39 6.58
CA HIS A 83 13.65 -1.76 7.80
C HIS A 83 13.31 -3.25 7.84
N ILE A 84 12.75 -3.82 6.76
CA ILE A 84 12.45 -5.25 6.65
C ILE A 84 13.72 -6.09 6.83
N LEU A 85 14.80 -5.75 6.13
CA LEU A 85 16.07 -6.47 6.29
C LEU A 85 16.64 -6.36 7.71
N SER A 86 16.37 -5.24 8.39
CA SER A 86 16.80 -5.07 9.79
C SER A 86 16.06 -5.97 10.78
N LEU A 87 15.00 -6.68 10.36
CA LEU A 87 14.25 -7.64 11.19
C LEU A 87 14.93 -9.02 11.27
N GLU A 88 16.01 -9.24 10.52
CA GLU A 88 16.79 -10.47 10.54
C GLU A 88 17.18 -10.85 11.98
N ASN A 89 16.94 -12.11 12.35
CA ASN A 89 17.24 -12.65 13.68
C ASN A 89 16.58 -11.85 14.83
N LYS A 90 15.47 -11.16 14.56
CA LYS A 90 14.66 -10.47 15.58
C LYS A 90 13.30 -11.12 15.72
N ARG A 91 12.72 -10.92 16.90
CA ARG A 91 11.37 -11.38 17.25
C ARG A 91 10.49 -10.20 17.66
N ALA A 92 9.20 -10.37 17.43
CA ALA A 92 8.18 -9.49 17.99
C ALA A 92 8.19 -9.53 19.52
N LYS A 93 7.93 -8.39 20.16
CA LYS A 93 7.79 -8.30 21.62
C LYS A 93 6.39 -8.68 22.09
N HIS A 94 5.40 -8.62 21.20
CA HIS A 94 4.00 -8.94 21.46
C HIS A 94 3.40 -9.85 20.39
N ASP A 95 2.41 -10.65 20.76
CA ASP A 95 1.68 -11.61 19.91
C ASP A 95 0.47 -11.01 19.19
N LEU A 96 -0.18 -10.01 19.79
CA LEU A 96 -1.43 -9.46 19.25
C LEU A 96 -1.21 -8.31 18.27
N PHE A 97 -0.15 -7.52 18.44
CA PHE A 97 0.10 -6.32 17.64
C PHE A 97 1.59 -6.16 17.34
N PRO A 98 1.94 -5.66 16.14
CA PRO A 98 3.32 -5.30 15.85
C PRO A 98 3.77 -4.13 16.72
N ASP A 99 5.00 -4.22 17.21
CA ASP A 99 5.59 -3.21 18.09
C ASP A 99 5.72 -1.85 17.37
N ASP A 100 5.86 -0.76 18.14
CA ASP A 100 6.07 0.58 17.58
C ASP A 100 7.31 0.63 16.67
N ASN A 101 8.39 -0.04 17.06
CA ASN A 101 9.61 -0.13 16.25
C ASN A 101 9.38 -0.76 14.87
N PHE A 102 8.40 -1.66 14.74
CA PHE A 102 8.02 -2.27 13.47
C PHE A 102 7.07 -1.36 12.68
N SER A 103 6.08 -0.77 13.37
CA SER A 103 4.97 -0.07 12.73
C SER A 103 5.30 1.38 12.35
N GLU A 104 6.22 2.02 13.07
CA GLU A 104 6.56 3.43 12.91
C GLU A 104 7.00 3.79 11.47
N PRO A 105 7.90 3.04 10.81
CA PRO A 105 8.31 3.34 9.44
C PRO A 105 7.13 3.35 8.45
N PHE A 106 6.13 2.49 8.67
CA PHE A 106 4.96 2.37 7.78
C PHE A 106 3.94 3.51 7.95
N ARG A 107 3.93 4.22 9.10
CA ARG A 107 2.95 5.29 9.37
C ARG A 107 2.92 6.36 8.28
N LYS A 108 4.10 6.74 7.78
CA LYS A 108 4.27 7.72 6.69
C LYS A 108 3.49 7.33 5.42
N TYR A 109 3.41 6.04 5.12
CA TYR A 109 2.85 5.52 3.87
C TYR A 109 1.39 5.09 4.00
N LEU A 110 0.99 4.64 5.19
CA LEU A 110 -0.35 4.14 5.47
C LEU A 110 -1.27 5.19 6.11
N LYS A 111 -0.75 6.38 6.44
CA LYS A 111 -1.51 7.44 7.13
C LYS A 111 -2.21 6.95 8.40
N LEU A 112 -1.57 6.01 9.12
CA LEU A 112 -1.99 5.57 10.44
C LEU A 112 -1.89 6.80 11.35
N ARG A 113 -3.04 7.40 11.69
CA ARG A 113 -3.16 8.46 12.68
C ARG A 113 -3.60 7.85 14.00
#